data_AF-A0A2T6JCF3-F1
#
_entry.id   AF-A0A2T6JCF3-F1
#
_cell.length_a   1.000
_cell.length_b   1.000
_cell.length_c   1.000
_cell.angle_alpha   90.00
_cell.angle_beta   90.00
_cell.angle_gamma   90.00
#
_symmetry.space_group_name_H-M   'P 1'
#
loop_
_entity.id
_entity.type
_entity.pdbx_description
1 polymer ?
#
loop_
_entity_poly.entity_id
_entity_poly.type
_entity_poly.pdbx_seq_one_letter_code
_entity_poly.pdbx_strand_id
1 'polypeptide(L)'
;MQPTKLYVIGNGFDLWHGIPSSYARFKEYVRQRDRDLFDAVDRYLPADEDWSDLESALADIDVDSIIDDLDQFMPSYSAEDWSDAGHHDFQYEVDLVVQRLSTELRARFGEWIRSLVIPTSGTATQHLRSIDANAAFLTFNYTSTLGDLYAVPDAHVLHIHGEARMQDSELILGHGWNPTQRRSLNDRPDIEDIDTRLMEAHDILDDYFSRTFKPSERLIREHQPFFDQLGAVETVHVLGHSLSDVDIPYVQALLRVPSVAAAHWYVACRSEQERSMKYGRLVTLGVDAQRAAAVLWSDYKQAQ
;
A
#
# COMPACT_ATOMS: atom_id res chain seq x y z
N MET A 1 -30.70 2.76 -6.85
CA MET A 1 -30.37 2.40 -8.25
C MET A 1 -28.94 1.89 -8.26
N GLN A 2 -28.61 0.93 -9.13
CA GLN A 2 -27.21 0.51 -9.28
C GLN A 2 -26.40 1.62 -9.97
N PRO A 3 -25.14 1.84 -9.57
CA PRO A 3 -24.28 2.87 -10.16
C PRO A 3 -23.91 2.51 -11.61
N THR A 4 -23.94 3.49 -12.51
CA THR A 4 -23.48 3.34 -13.90
C THR A 4 -22.02 3.74 -14.09
N LYS A 5 -21.43 4.39 -13.08
CA LYS A 5 -20.02 4.81 -13.05
C LYS A 5 -19.31 4.23 -11.85
N LEU A 6 -18.06 3.85 -12.04
CA LEU A 6 -17.12 3.48 -10.99
C LEU A 6 -15.90 4.39 -11.05
N TYR A 7 -15.49 4.93 -9.91
CA TYR A 7 -14.21 5.62 -9.75
C TYR A 7 -13.25 4.73 -8.97
N VAL A 8 -12.06 4.49 -9.52
CA VAL A 8 -10.95 3.83 -8.85
C VAL A 8 -9.93 4.91 -8.49
N ILE A 9 -9.85 5.23 -7.20
CA ILE A 9 -9.08 6.36 -6.68
C ILE A 9 -7.79 5.85 -6.04
N GLY A 10 -6.67 6.50 -6.35
CA GLY A 10 -5.40 6.29 -5.65
C GLY A 10 -4.67 7.59 -5.35
N ASN A 11 -3.47 7.49 -4.78
CA ASN A 11 -2.81 8.60 -4.09
C ASN A 11 -2.58 9.83 -4.98
N GLY A 12 -2.45 9.63 -6.29
CA GLY A 12 -2.36 10.72 -7.25
C GLY A 12 -3.56 11.67 -7.25
N PHE A 13 -4.72 11.24 -6.76
CA PHE A 13 -5.91 12.07 -6.55
C PHE A 13 -5.69 13.06 -5.42
N ASP A 14 -5.23 12.61 -4.26
CA ASP A 14 -4.92 13.49 -3.12
C ASP A 14 -3.84 14.51 -3.48
N LEU A 15 -2.77 14.03 -4.14
CA LEU A 15 -1.69 14.88 -4.64
C LEU A 15 -2.19 15.93 -5.63
N TRP A 16 -3.16 15.59 -6.49
CA TRP A 16 -3.76 16.55 -7.42
C TRP A 16 -4.51 17.67 -6.69
N HIS A 17 -5.13 17.36 -5.54
CA HIS A 17 -5.78 18.33 -4.67
C HIS A 17 -4.80 19.07 -3.73
N GLY A 18 -3.50 18.83 -3.86
CA GLY A 18 -2.46 19.50 -3.08
C GLY A 18 -2.26 18.91 -1.68
N ILE A 19 -2.81 17.74 -1.39
CA ILE A 19 -2.57 17.03 -0.13
C ILE A 19 -1.16 16.41 -0.22
N PRO A 20 -0.26 16.66 0.75
CA PRO A 20 1.12 16.16 0.70
C PRO A 20 1.21 14.69 1.14
N SER A 21 0.45 13.82 0.50
CA SER A 21 0.28 12.39 0.83
C SER A 21 1.26 11.45 0.11
N SER A 22 2.37 11.95 -0.46
CA SER A 22 3.37 11.09 -1.09
C SER A 22 4.23 10.36 -0.06
N TYR A 23 4.75 9.18 -0.40
CA TYR A 23 5.70 8.48 0.46
C TYR A 23 6.98 9.27 0.74
N ALA A 24 7.42 10.15 -0.17
CA ALA A 24 8.51 11.09 0.10
C ALA A 24 8.22 12.00 1.31
N ARG A 25 6.96 12.46 1.45
CA ARG A 25 6.52 13.26 2.60
C ARG A 25 6.39 12.42 3.86
N PHE A 26 6.02 11.15 3.72
CA PHE A 26 6.06 10.21 4.84
C PHE A 26 7.49 9.95 5.32
N LYS A 27 8.45 9.76 4.40
CA LYS A 27 9.88 9.64 4.70
C LYS A 27 10.39 10.84 5.51
N GLU A 28 10.07 12.05 5.08
CA GLU A 28 10.39 13.28 5.82
C GLU A 28 9.76 13.31 7.21
N TYR A 29 8.50 12.90 7.33
CA TYR A 29 7.78 12.83 8.61
C TYR A 29 8.47 11.87 9.59
N VAL A 30 8.81 10.67 9.14
CA VAL A 30 9.46 9.64 9.96
C VAL A 30 10.85 10.12 10.38
N ARG A 31 11.64 10.67 9.45
CA ARG A 31 12.98 11.23 9.73
C ARG A 31 13.00 12.24 10.87
N GLN A 32 11.93 13.03 11.03
CA GLN A 32 11.84 14.08 12.05
C GLN A 32 11.33 13.57 13.41
N ARG A 33 10.60 12.46 13.44
CA ARG A 33 9.92 11.96 14.65
C ARG A 33 10.47 10.67 15.20
N ASP A 34 11.01 9.83 14.33
CA ASP A 34 11.37 8.45 14.65
C ASP A 34 12.61 8.06 13.84
N ARG A 35 13.77 8.41 14.38
CA ARG A 35 15.06 8.22 13.70
C ARG A 35 15.42 6.75 13.55
N ASP A 36 15.12 5.95 14.57
CA ASP A 36 15.42 4.51 14.54
C ASP A 36 14.59 3.80 13.47
N LEU A 37 13.30 4.14 13.35
CA LEU A 37 12.47 3.65 12.25
C LEU A 37 12.97 4.12 10.89
N PHE A 38 13.35 5.41 10.76
CA PHE A 38 13.90 5.94 9.51
C PHE A 38 15.15 5.15 9.09
N ASP A 39 16.10 5.00 10.01
CA ASP A 39 17.36 4.32 9.76
C ASP A 39 17.12 2.83 9.44
N ALA A 40 16.16 2.16 10.10
CA ALA A 40 15.79 0.79 9.80
C ALA A 40 15.22 0.62 8.38
N VAL A 41 14.31 1.52 7.96
CA VAL A 41 13.75 1.47 6.59
C VAL A 41 14.84 1.72 5.56
N ASP A 42 15.68 2.75 5.75
CA ASP A 42 16.73 3.14 4.80
C ASP A 42 17.86 2.09 4.71
N ARG A 43 18.05 1.29 5.76
CA ARG A 43 19.09 0.25 5.84
C ARG A 43 18.64 -1.11 5.34
N TYR A 44 17.42 -1.52 5.65
CA TYR A 44 16.98 -2.91 5.45
C TYR A 44 15.89 -3.08 4.38
N LEU A 45 15.24 -2.00 3.94
CA LEU A 45 14.27 -2.08 2.85
C LEU A 45 14.87 -1.51 1.57
N PRO A 46 14.83 -2.23 0.44
CA PRO A 46 15.35 -1.75 -0.84
C PRO A 46 14.39 -0.77 -1.51
N ALA A 47 13.86 0.19 -0.74
CA ALA A 47 13.00 1.23 -1.25
C ALA A 47 13.81 2.30 -1.98
N ASP A 48 13.25 2.88 -3.03
CA ASP A 48 13.82 4.01 -3.74
C ASP A 48 14.10 5.19 -2.79
N GLU A 49 14.91 6.16 -3.26
CA GLU A 49 15.33 7.34 -2.49
C GLU A 49 14.16 8.07 -1.79
N ASP A 50 12.99 8.12 -2.44
CA ASP A 50 11.77 8.77 -1.98
C ASP A 50 10.75 7.83 -1.32
N TRP A 51 11.11 6.56 -1.07
CA TRP A 51 10.22 5.48 -0.63
C TRP A 51 9.00 5.29 -1.54
N SER A 52 9.13 5.61 -2.83
CA SER A 52 7.99 5.66 -3.75
C SER A 52 7.37 4.28 -4.02
N ASP A 53 8.13 3.23 -3.75
CA ASP A 53 7.86 1.80 -3.91
C ASP A 53 7.84 1.07 -2.56
N LEU A 54 7.64 1.79 -1.44
CA LEU A 54 7.68 1.24 -0.07
C LEU A 54 6.90 -0.08 0.08
N GLU A 55 5.69 -0.16 -0.46
CA GLU A 55 4.85 -1.37 -0.37
C GLU A 55 5.45 -2.57 -1.11
N SER A 56 6.19 -2.35 -2.19
CA SER A 56 6.95 -3.41 -2.86
C SER A 56 8.19 -3.77 -2.04
N ALA A 57 8.92 -2.77 -1.56
CA ALA A 57 10.15 -2.97 -0.77
C ALA A 57 9.91 -3.77 0.53
N LEU A 58 8.72 -3.67 1.13
CA LEU A 58 8.32 -4.51 2.28
C LEU A 58 8.34 -6.02 1.98
N ALA A 59 8.21 -6.44 0.73
CA ALA A 59 8.34 -7.86 0.36
C ALA A 59 9.81 -8.33 0.31
N ASP A 60 10.72 -7.39 0.06
CA ASP A 60 12.11 -7.64 -0.34
C ASP A 60 13.12 -7.15 0.72
N ILE A 61 12.73 -7.18 2.01
CA ILE A 61 13.62 -6.85 3.13
C ILE A 61 14.94 -7.64 3.05
N ASP A 62 16.04 -6.93 3.30
CA ASP A 62 17.40 -7.48 3.26
C ASP A 62 17.71 -8.23 4.56
N VAL A 63 17.29 -9.51 4.58
CA VAL A 63 17.50 -10.44 5.68
C VAL A 63 18.98 -10.63 6.00
N ASP A 64 19.83 -10.70 4.97
CA ASP A 64 21.26 -10.94 5.14
C ASP A 64 21.92 -9.75 5.87
N SER A 65 21.61 -8.52 5.45
CA SER A 65 22.09 -7.32 6.13
C SER A 65 21.64 -7.24 7.60
N ILE A 66 20.41 -7.64 7.92
CA ILE A 66 19.92 -7.66 9.32
C ILE A 66 20.76 -8.64 10.16
N ILE A 67 21.00 -9.84 9.65
CA ILE A 67 21.78 -10.86 10.35
C ILE A 67 23.22 -10.37 10.56
N ASP A 68 23.87 -9.87 9.51
CA ASP A 68 25.26 -9.40 9.55
C ASP A 68 25.45 -8.24 10.54
N ASP A 69 24.52 -7.28 10.58
CA ASP A 69 24.59 -6.13 11.48
C ASP A 69 24.37 -6.48 12.95
N LEU A 70 23.64 -7.57 13.19
CA LEU A 70 23.28 -8.03 14.53
C LEU A 70 24.13 -9.23 15.00
N ASP A 71 25.06 -9.74 14.18
CA ASP A 71 25.92 -10.90 14.51
C ASP A 71 26.71 -10.71 15.82
N GLN A 72 27.04 -9.46 16.18
CA GLN A 72 27.69 -9.13 17.45
C GLN A 72 26.88 -9.55 18.69
N PHE A 73 25.56 -9.70 18.57
CA PHE A 73 24.67 -10.18 19.63
C PHE A 73 24.58 -11.72 19.69
N MET A 74 25.31 -12.40 18.83
CA MET A 74 25.43 -13.86 18.77
C MET A 74 26.87 -14.31 19.11
N PRO A 75 27.42 -14.00 20.30
CA PRO A 75 28.79 -14.38 20.64
C PRO A 75 28.95 -15.90 20.66
N SER A 76 30.21 -16.36 20.48
CA SER A 76 30.56 -17.77 20.65
C SER A 76 30.17 -18.27 22.05
N TYR A 77 29.68 -19.51 22.12
CA TYR A 77 29.41 -20.21 23.39
C TYR A 77 30.65 -20.33 24.29
N SER A 78 31.85 -20.14 23.74
CA SER A 78 33.11 -20.19 24.47
C SER A 78 33.63 -18.82 24.90
N ALA A 79 32.87 -17.74 24.74
CA ALA A 79 33.31 -16.39 25.11
C ALA A 79 33.44 -16.25 26.64
N GLU A 80 34.44 -15.49 27.11
CA GLU A 80 34.70 -15.33 28.56
C GLU A 80 33.56 -14.63 29.31
N ASP A 81 32.87 -13.69 28.64
CA ASP A 81 31.71 -12.97 29.17
C ASP A 81 30.37 -13.64 28.82
N TRP A 82 30.40 -14.91 28.37
CA TRP A 82 29.19 -15.63 27.99
C TRP A 82 28.28 -15.89 29.21
N SER A 83 26.98 -15.69 29.01
CA SER A 83 25.94 -16.02 29.98
C SER A 83 24.70 -16.56 29.26
N ASP A 84 23.79 -17.18 30.01
CA ASP A 84 22.54 -17.70 29.47
C ASP A 84 21.70 -16.64 28.74
N ALA A 85 21.86 -15.33 29.05
CA ALA A 85 21.19 -14.25 28.32
C ALA A 85 21.63 -14.15 26.84
N GLY A 86 22.88 -14.50 26.53
CA GLY A 86 23.41 -14.53 25.17
C GLY A 86 22.79 -15.62 24.27
N HIS A 87 21.90 -16.46 24.81
CA HIS A 87 21.02 -17.31 24.02
C HIS A 87 19.87 -16.57 23.36
N HIS A 88 19.52 -15.36 23.81
CA HIS A 88 18.31 -14.65 23.36
C HIS A 88 18.59 -13.21 22.90
N ASP A 89 19.77 -12.65 23.15
CA ASP A 89 20.12 -11.28 22.77
C ASP A 89 19.99 -11.06 21.25
N PHE A 90 20.51 -11.97 20.43
CA PHE A 90 20.40 -11.89 18.97
C PHE A 90 18.93 -11.88 18.49
N GLN A 91 18.12 -12.83 18.97
CA GLN A 91 16.71 -12.95 18.60
C GLN A 91 15.91 -11.73 19.04
N TYR A 92 16.23 -11.18 20.22
CA TYR A 92 15.59 -9.96 20.72
C TYR A 92 15.88 -8.76 19.82
N GLU A 93 17.14 -8.56 19.41
CA GLU A 93 17.50 -7.46 18.50
C GLU A 93 16.88 -7.63 17.10
N VAL A 94 16.77 -8.86 16.61
CA VAL A 94 16.06 -9.17 15.36
C VAL A 94 14.56 -8.85 15.50
N ASP A 95 13.91 -9.24 16.61
CA ASP A 95 12.50 -8.88 16.86
C ASP A 95 12.32 -7.36 16.91
N LEU A 96 13.23 -6.60 17.52
CA LEU A 96 13.15 -5.13 17.50
C LEU A 96 13.14 -4.55 16.09
N VAL A 97 13.97 -5.09 15.17
CA VAL A 97 13.94 -4.68 13.75
C VAL A 97 12.61 -5.04 13.11
N VAL A 98 12.10 -6.27 13.35
CA VAL A 98 10.80 -6.72 12.83
C VAL A 98 9.65 -5.86 13.35
N GLN A 99 9.62 -5.53 14.65
CA GLN A 99 8.59 -4.68 15.26
C GLN A 99 8.60 -3.26 14.65
N ARG A 100 9.80 -2.68 14.46
CA ARG A 100 9.97 -1.38 13.80
C ARG A 100 9.37 -1.38 12.40
N LEU A 101 9.83 -2.32 11.57
CA LEU A 101 9.47 -2.36 10.14
C LEU A 101 8.05 -2.87 9.86
N SER A 102 7.38 -3.48 10.84
CA SER A 102 5.99 -3.94 10.73
C SER A 102 5.03 -3.05 11.51
N THR A 103 5.00 -3.21 12.83
CA THR A 103 4.03 -2.57 13.73
C THR A 103 4.23 -1.06 13.81
N GLU A 104 5.45 -0.60 14.07
CA GLU A 104 5.72 0.82 14.31
C GLU A 104 5.64 1.63 13.02
N LEU A 105 6.16 1.10 11.90
CA LEU A 105 6.02 1.71 10.58
C LEU A 105 4.55 1.99 10.24
N ARG A 106 3.68 0.99 10.42
CA ARG A 106 2.24 1.12 10.17
C ARG A 106 1.58 2.11 11.15
N ALA A 107 1.98 2.10 12.42
CA ALA A 107 1.48 3.05 13.40
C ALA A 107 1.83 4.50 13.03
N ARG A 108 3.11 4.76 12.70
CA ARG A 108 3.60 6.06 12.22
C ARG A 108 2.94 6.49 10.92
N PHE A 109 2.71 5.55 10.00
CA PHE A 109 1.97 5.82 8.78
C PHE A 109 0.55 6.33 9.08
N GLY A 110 -0.18 5.65 9.96
CA GLY A 110 -1.51 6.11 10.35
C GLY A 110 -1.52 7.45 11.07
N GLU A 111 -0.58 7.68 11.99
CA GLU A 111 -0.40 9.00 12.65
C GLU A 111 -0.14 10.11 11.64
N TRP A 112 0.72 9.85 10.66
CA TRP A 112 1.03 10.79 9.59
C TRP A 112 -0.18 11.10 8.73
N ILE A 113 -0.89 10.09 8.20
CA ILE A 113 -2.09 10.30 7.39
C ILE A 113 -3.12 11.13 8.14
N ARG A 114 -3.37 10.81 9.42
CA ARG A 114 -4.31 11.56 10.29
C ARG A 114 -3.90 13.02 10.53
N SER A 115 -2.62 13.34 10.36
CA SER A 115 -2.11 14.71 10.49
C SER A 115 -2.26 15.55 9.23
N LEU A 116 -2.60 14.93 8.09
CA LEU A 116 -2.77 15.63 6.82
C LEU A 116 -4.04 16.51 6.85
N VAL A 117 -3.89 17.74 6.37
CA VAL A 117 -5.03 18.66 6.23
C VAL A 117 -5.74 18.38 4.92
N ILE A 118 -7.01 17.97 5.00
CA ILE A 118 -7.86 17.69 3.84
C ILE A 118 -8.55 18.99 3.39
N PRO A 119 -8.37 19.43 2.13
CA PRO A 119 -9.08 20.57 1.59
C PRO A 119 -10.59 20.31 1.54
N THR A 120 -11.34 21.35 1.90
CA THR A 120 -12.80 21.42 1.71
C THR A 120 -13.13 22.13 0.40
N SER A 121 -14.40 22.09 -0.01
CA SER A 121 -14.89 22.82 -1.19
C SER A 121 -14.56 24.32 -1.19
N GLY A 122 -14.40 24.95 -0.02
CA GLY A 122 -14.03 26.36 0.11
C GLY A 122 -12.53 26.66 0.15
N THR A 123 -11.67 25.64 0.28
CA THR A 123 -10.21 25.81 0.46
C THR A 123 -9.38 25.14 -0.62
N ALA A 124 -9.96 24.20 -1.38
CA ALA A 124 -9.29 23.55 -2.48
C ALA A 124 -8.93 24.55 -3.59
N THR A 125 -7.72 24.39 -4.14
CA THR A 125 -7.22 25.21 -5.25
C THR A 125 -7.48 24.58 -6.62
N GLN A 126 -7.84 23.29 -6.64
CA GLN A 126 -8.15 22.52 -7.82
C GLN A 126 -9.44 21.72 -7.60
N HIS A 127 -10.34 21.75 -8.59
CA HIS A 127 -11.59 20.98 -8.61
C HIS A 127 -11.77 20.27 -9.93
N LEU A 128 -12.20 19.01 -9.87
CA LEU A 128 -12.64 18.31 -11.07
C LEU A 128 -13.96 18.94 -11.56
N ARG A 129 -14.15 19.05 -12.87
CA ARG A 129 -15.33 19.57 -13.58
C ARG A 129 -16.61 18.96 -13.03
N SER A 130 -16.57 17.65 -12.79
CA SER A 130 -17.65 16.90 -12.19
C SER A 130 -17.12 15.57 -11.65
N ILE A 131 -17.28 15.33 -10.35
CA ILE A 131 -17.38 13.98 -9.79
C ILE A 131 -18.87 13.67 -9.64
N ASP A 132 -19.29 12.50 -10.09
CA ASP A 132 -20.65 12.02 -9.89
C ASP A 132 -20.80 11.43 -8.49
N ALA A 133 -21.33 12.20 -7.54
CA ALA A 133 -21.46 11.77 -6.16
C ALA A 133 -22.39 10.56 -5.96
N ASN A 134 -23.16 10.16 -6.98
CA ASN A 134 -24.00 8.95 -6.96
C ASN A 134 -23.34 7.72 -7.61
N ALA A 135 -22.09 7.85 -8.08
CA ALA A 135 -21.30 6.74 -8.59
C ALA A 135 -20.80 5.84 -7.45
N ALA A 136 -20.25 4.68 -7.78
CA ALA A 136 -19.46 3.89 -6.84
C ALA A 136 -18.00 4.37 -6.83
N PHE A 137 -17.36 4.32 -5.67
CA PHE A 137 -15.97 4.69 -5.47
C PHE A 137 -15.24 3.56 -4.76
N LEU A 138 -14.22 3.02 -5.42
CA LEU A 138 -13.21 2.17 -4.80
C LEU A 138 -11.97 3.02 -4.58
N THR A 139 -11.61 3.31 -3.35
CA THR A 139 -10.45 4.16 -3.03
C THR A 139 -9.38 3.37 -2.28
N PHE A 140 -8.15 3.59 -2.73
CA PHE A 140 -6.92 3.12 -2.11
C PHE A 140 -6.30 4.20 -1.22
N ASN A 141 -6.89 5.40 -1.22
CA ASN A 141 -6.48 6.47 -0.31
C ASN A 141 -7.12 6.26 1.06
N TYR A 142 -6.36 6.66 2.07
CA TYR A 142 -6.76 6.60 3.47
C TYR A 142 -7.48 7.89 3.92
N THR A 143 -7.52 8.93 3.09
CA THR A 143 -8.05 10.25 3.45
C THR A 143 -9.54 10.38 3.12
N SER A 144 -10.23 11.31 3.80
CA SER A 144 -11.65 11.64 3.60
C SER A 144 -11.93 12.55 2.39
N THR A 145 -10.97 12.73 1.48
CA THR A 145 -11.03 13.72 0.38
C THR A 145 -12.32 13.65 -0.44
N LEU A 146 -12.83 12.44 -0.75
CA LEU A 146 -14.09 12.28 -1.50
C LEU A 146 -15.30 12.86 -0.74
N GLY A 147 -15.38 12.64 0.56
CA GLY A 147 -16.45 13.17 1.41
C GLY A 147 -16.31 14.68 1.61
N ASP A 148 -15.15 15.14 2.05
CA ASP A 148 -14.95 16.53 2.48
C ASP A 148 -14.94 17.54 1.32
N LEU A 149 -14.42 17.13 0.16
CA LEU A 149 -14.30 18.01 -0.99
C LEU A 149 -15.47 17.89 -1.96
N TYR A 150 -15.97 16.68 -2.17
CA TYR A 150 -16.98 16.39 -3.20
C TYR A 150 -18.35 15.98 -2.65
N ALA A 151 -18.51 15.95 -1.33
CA ALA A 151 -19.75 15.54 -0.65
C ALA A 151 -20.24 14.15 -1.12
N VAL A 152 -19.31 13.26 -1.46
CA VAL A 152 -19.64 11.87 -1.80
C VAL A 152 -20.10 11.17 -0.51
N PRO A 153 -21.29 10.56 -0.47
CA PRO A 153 -21.75 9.83 0.71
C PRO A 153 -20.86 8.62 1.01
N ASP A 154 -20.55 8.37 2.29
CA ASP A 154 -19.77 7.21 2.73
C ASP A 154 -20.33 5.87 2.20
N ALA A 155 -21.66 5.77 2.04
CA ALA A 155 -22.32 4.59 1.47
C ALA A 155 -21.92 4.27 0.02
N HIS A 156 -21.33 5.22 -0.70
CA HIS A 156 -20.86 5.07 -2.07
C HIS A 156 -19.35 4.82 -2.16
N VAL A 157 -18.62 4.91 -1.04
CA VAL A 157 -17.16 4.81 -0.98
C VAL A 157 -16.73 3.56 -0.23
N LEU A 158 -15.93 2.73 -0.90
CA LEU A 158 -15.18 1.65 -0.26
C LEU A 158 -13.72 2.05 -0.14
N HIS A 159 -13.26 2.31 1.09
CA HIS A 159 -11.84 2.41 1.44
C HIS A 159 -11.27 1.01 1.63
N ILE A 160 -10.72 0.41 0.56
CA ILE A 160 -10.31 -0.99 0.59
C ILE A 160 -9.16 -1.28 1.56
N HIS A 161 -8.39 -0.25 1.91
CA HIS A 161 -7.29 -0.31 2.87
C HIS A 161 -7.58 0.42 4.20
N GLY A 162 -8.85 0.76 4.44
CA GLY A 162 -9.27 1.54 5.61
C GLY A 162 -9.18 3.05 5.38
N GLU A 163 -9.92 3.79 6.20
CA GLU A 163 -9.97 5.25 6.21
C GLU A 163 -9.38 5.76 7.53
N ALA A 164 -8.47 6.72 7.46
CA ALA A 164 -7.80 7.32 8.61
C ALA A 164 -8.65 8.42 9.29
N ARG A 165 -9.93 8.15 9.49
CA ARG A 165 -10.87 9.11 10.08
C ARG A 165 -10.89 9.04 11.60
N MET A 166 -10.78 7.84 12.17
CA MET A 166 -10.74 7.63 13.62
C MET A 166 -9.33 7.24 14.07
N GLN A 167 -9.06 7.47 15.36
CA GLN A 167 -7.73 7.21 15.93
C GLN A 167 -7.40 5.71 15.96
N ASP A 168 -8.42 4.87 16.11
CA ASP A 168 -8.36 3.41 16.16
C ASP A 168 -8.62 2.73 14.81
N SER A 169 -8.80 3.51 13.73
CA SER A 169 -8.98 2.94 12.39
C SER A 169 -7.76 2.13 11.97
N GLU A 170 -7.99 0.84 11.68
CA GLU A 170 -6.98 -0.04 11.12
C GLU A 170 -6.70 0.38 9.67
N LEU A 171 -5.43 0.67 9.37
CA LEU A 171 -4.96 0.99 8.02
C LEU A 171 -4.12 -0.17 7.51
N ILE A 172 -4.39 -0.57 6.26
CA ILE A 172 -3.69 -1.66 5.60
C ILE A 172 -2.58 -1.05 4.76
N LEU A 173 -1.34 -1.26 5.18
CA LEU A 173 -0.12 -0.90 4.45
C LEU A 173 0.71 -2.18 4.35
N GLY A 174 1.10 -2.58 3.14
CA GLY A 174 1.79 -3.85 2.98
C GLY A 174 1.97 -4.32 1.55
N HIS A 175 2.74 -5.39 1.41
CA HIS A 175 3.06 -6.00 0.13
C HIS A 175 2.00 -7.01 -0.31
N GLY A 176 1.89 -7.25 -1.62
CA GLY A 176 0.89 -8.15 -2.21
C GLY A 176 1.29 -9.62 -2.29
N TRP A 177 2.44 -10.00 -1.71
CA TRP A 177 3.03 -11.33 -1.89
C TRP A 177 2.45 -12.31 -0.87
N ASN A 178 1.86 -13.41 -1.34
CA ASN A 178 1.15 -14.33 -0.47
C ASN A 178 2.14 -15.10 0.44
N PRO A 179 2.02 -15.03 1.78
CA PRO A 179 2.92 -15.72 2.71
C PRO A 179 3.01 -17.22 2.46
N THR A 180 1.94 -17.84 1.95
CA THR A 180 1.92 -19.28 1.64
C THR A 180 2.79 -19.69 0.43
N GLN A 181 3.24 -18.72 -0.37
CA GLN A 181 4.15 -18.94 -1.50
C GLN A 181 5.61 -18.77 -1.11
N ARG A 182 5.88 -18.19 0.07
CA ARG A 182 7.23 -18.03 0.60
C ARG A 182 7.65 -19.31 1.33
N ARG A 183 8.83 -19.82 1.00
CA ARG A 183 9.45 -20.90 1.78
C ARG A 183 10.07 -20.27 3.02
N SER A 184 9.93 -20.94 4.16
CA SER A 184 10.58 -20.48 5.40
C SER A 184 12.08 -20.32 5.17
N LEU A 185 12.70 -19.34 5.83
CA LEU A 185 14.16 -19.19 5.87
C LEU A 185 14.86 -20.43 6.45
N ASN A 186 14.14 -21.23 7.24
CA ASN A 186 14.59 -22.51 7.79
C ASN A 186 14.32 -23.73 6.88
N ASP A 187 13.66 -23.58 5.71
CA ASP A 187 13.45 -24.66 4.73
C ASP A 187 14.72 -24.88 3.87
N ARG A 188 15.77 -25.41 4.53
CA ARG A 188 17.12 -25.62 3.97
C ARG A 188 17.68 -27.01 4.34
N PRO A 189 18.53 -27.61 3.49
CA PRO A 189 19.01 -28.98 3.68
C PRO A 189 20.02 -29.15 4.83
N ASP A 190 20.68 -28.06 5.24
CA ASP A 190 21.70 -28.01 6.29
C ASP A 190 21.14 -27.55 7.64
N ILE A 191 19.82 -27.59 7.84
CA ILE A 191 19.15 -27.09 9.05
C ILE A 191 19.66 -27.73 10.34
N GLU A 192 20.14 -28.98 10.30
CA GLU A 192 20.71 -29.69 11.46
C GLU A 192 22.03 -29.09 11.96
N ASP A 193 22.75 -28.34 11.10
CA ASP A 193 24.03 -27.72 11.40
C ASP A 193 23.89 -26.22 11.75
N ILE A 194 22.68 -25.66 11.66
CA ILE A 194 22.43 -24.24 11.93
C ILE A 194 22.34 -24.00 13.44
N ASP A 195 22.94 -22.90 13.91
CA ASP A 195 22.81 -22.43 15.29
C ASP A 195 21.33 -22.19 15.62
N THR A 196 20.85 -22.76 16.72
CA THR A 196 19.44 -22.62 17.16
C THR A 196 19.01 -21.15 17.26
N ARG A 197 19.92 -20.24 17.64
CA ARG A 197 19.63 -18.80 17.73
C ARG A 197 19.33 -18.20 16.36
N LEU A 198 20.05 -18.64 15.33
CA LEU A 198 19.80 -18.24 13.95
C LEU A 198 18.49 -18.84 13.43
N MET A 199 18.17 -20.09 13.78
CA MET A 199 16.87 -20.69 13.44
C MET A 199 15.71 -19.88 14.03
N GLU A 200 15.79 -19.50 15.31
CA GLU A 200 14.75 -18.70 15.96
C GLU A 200 14.65 -17.29 15.37
N ALA A 201 15.78 -16.66 15.02
CA ALA A 201 15.80 -15.37 14.33
C ALA A 201 15.15 -15.46 12.93
N HIS A 202 15.39 -16.53 12.19
CA HIS A 202 14.71 -16.79 10.92
C HIS A 202 13.19 -16.91 11.08
N ASP A 203 12.70 -17.57 12.14
CA ASP A 203 11.26 -17.67 12.40
C ASP A 203 10.64 -16.28 12.70
N ILE A 204 11.37 -15.42 13.42
CA ILE A 204 10.97 -14.02 13.68
C ILE A 204 10.90 -13.22 12.36
N LEU A 205 11.89 -13.39 11.48
CA LEU A 205 11.91 -12.76 10.16
C LEU A 205 10.82 -13.33 9.24
N ASP A 206 10.47 -14.61 9.33
CA ASP A 206 9.33 -15.16 8.60
C ASP A 206 7.99 -14.57 9.07
N ASP A 207 7.86 -14.28 10.38
CA ASP A 207 6.68 -13.60 10.94
C ASP A 207 6.53 -12.15 10.44
N TYR A 208 7.63 -11.44 10.18
CA TYR A 208 7.61 -10.12 9.56
C TYR A 208 6.77 -10.09 8.27
N PHE A 209 7.01 -11.03 7.35
CA PHE A 209 6.27 -11.09 6.08
C PHE A 209 4.78 -11.35 6.28
N SER A 210 4.43 -12.14 7.30
CA SER A 210 3.03 -12.37 7.64
C SER A 210 2.35 -11.11 8.18
N ARG A 211 3.08 -10.28 8.94
CA ARG A 211 2.58 -9.02 9.51
C ARG A 211 2.48 -7.88 8.50
N THR A 212 3.35 -7.85 7.50
CA THR A 212 3.38 -6.82 6.45
C THR A 212 2.65 -7.25 5.18
N PHE A 213 2.08 -8.45 5.15
CA PHE A 213 1.25 -8.92 4.06
C PHE A 213 -0.09 -8.17 3.99
N LYS A 214 -0.41 -7.68 2.78
CA LYS A 214 -1.72 -7.13 2.45
C LYS A 214 -2.67 -8.28 2.09
N PRO A 215 -3.70 -8.59 2.90
CA PRO A 215 -4.56 -9.75 2.70
C PRO A 215 -5.65 -9.49 1.63
N SER A 216 -5.26 -9.12 0.41
CA SER A 216 -6.18 -8.65 -0.65
C SER A 216 -7.31 -9.64 -0.95
N GLU A 217 -7.03 -10.95 -1.00
CA GLU A 217 -8.06 -11.96 -1.25
C GLU A 217 -9.14 -11.98 -0.15
N ARG A 218 -8.73 -11.81 1.11
CA ARG A 218 -9.65 -11.73 2.25
C ARG A 218 -10.48 -10.46 2.15
N LEU A 219 -9.85 -9.32 1.89
CA LEU A 219 -10.53 -8.02 1.77
C LEU A 219 -11.55 -8.00 0.63
N ILE A 220 -11.21 -8.59 -0.52
CA ILE A 220 -12.13 -8.75 -1.65
C ILE A 220 -13.36 -9.56 -1.24
N ARG A 221 -13.17 -10.68 -0.51
CA ARG A 221 -14.29 -11.50 -0.02
C ARG A 221 -15.14 -10.78 1.01
N GLU A 222 -14.52 -10.09 1.96
CA GLU A 222 -15.22 -9.31 3.00
C GLU A 222 -16.07 -8.19 2.38
N HIS A 223 -15.57 -7.56 1.32
CA HIS A 223 -16.26 -6.49 0.59
C HIS A 223 -17.01 -6.96 -0.65
N GLN A 224 -17.32 -8.26 -0.78
CA GLN A 224 -18.11 -8.79 -1.89
C GLN A 224 -19.40 -7.99 -2.20
N PRO A 225 -20.18 -7.51 -1.20
CA PRO A 225 -21.37 -6.70 -1.46
C PRO A 225 -21.09 -5.42 -2.28
N PHE A 226 -19.91 -4.81 -2.13
CA PHE A 226 -19.52 -3.66 -2.97
C PHE A 226 -19.32 -4.08 -4.42
N PHE A 227 -18.71 -5.24 -4.69
CA PHE A 227 -18.50 -5.71 -6.06
C PHE A 227 -19.83 -6.14 -6.72
N ASP A 228 -20.74 -6.73 -5.96
CA ASP A 228 -22.05 -7.20 -6.44
C ASP A 228 -22.93 -6.04 -6.93
N GLN A 229 -22.77 -4.83 -6.38
CA GLN A 229 -23.56 -3.67 -6.80
C GLN A 229 -23.13 -3.08 -8.14
N LEU A 230 -21.97 -3.46 -8.67
CA LEU A 230 -21.37 -2.90 -9.90
C LEU A 230 -21.99 -3.44 -11.21
N GLY A 231 -23.08 -4.22 -11.12
CA GLY A 231 -23.72 -4.90 -12.25
C GLY A 231 -24.25 -4.00 -13.38
N ALA A 232 -24.39 -2.69 -13.14
CA ALA A 232 -24.84 -1.70 -14.13
C ALA A 232 -23.74 -0.72 -14.58
N VAL A 233 -22.48 -0.94 -14.17
CA VAL A 233 -21.37 -0.05 -14.52
C VAL A 233 -21.09 -0.10 -16.03
N GLU A 234 -21.07 1.08 -16.64
CA GLU A 234 -20.79 1.30 -18.06
C GLU A 234 -19.48 2.06 -18.27
N THR A 235 -19.01 2.79 -17.25
CA THR A 235 -17.79 3.60 -17.30
C THR A 235 -16.98 3.47 -16.01
N VAL A 236 -15.66 3.30 -16.16
CA VAL A 236 -14.69 3.27 -15.07
C VAL A 236 -13.69 4.42 -15.24
N HIS A 237 -13.48 5.20 -14.18
CA HIS A 237 -12.50 6.27 -14.12
C HIS A 237 -11.41 5.93 -13.10
N VAL A 238 -10.19 5.73 -13.58
CA VAL A 238 -9.01 5.49 -12.73
C VAL A 238 -8.31 6.83 -12.51
N LEU A 239 -8.45 7.39 -11.30
CA LEU A 239 -7.93 8.70 -10.94
C LEU A 239 -6.81 8.55 -9.91
N GLY A 240 -5.58 8.80 -10.33
CA GLY A 240 -4.43 8.86 -9.41
C GLY A 240 -3.95 7.52 -8.88
N HIS A 241 -4.54 6.41 -9.30
CA HIS A 241 -4.06 5.08 -8.97
C HIS A 241 -2.78 4.74 -9.75
N SER A 242 -1.81 4.14 -9.05
CA SER A 242 -0.53 3.73 -9.65
C SER A 242 -0.73 2.61 -10.67
N LEU A 243 -1.69 1.71 -10.41
CA LEU A 243 -1.87 0.42 -11.07
C LEU A 243 -0.63 -0.48 -10.86
N SER A 244 0.02 -0.38 -9.70
CA SER A 244 1.18 -1.18 -9.31
C SER A 244 0.85 -2.67 -9.24
N ASP A 245 1.88 -3.52 -9.23
CA ASP A 245 1.70 -4.97 -9.12
C ASP A 245 1.06 -5.39 -7.79
N VAL A 246 1.33 -4.63 -6.72
CA VAL A 246 0.78 -4.85 -5.37
C VAL A 246 -0.75 -4.84 -5.35
N ASP A 247 -1.40 -3.99 -6.17
CA ASP A 247 -2.86 -3.81 -6.17
C ASP A 247 -3.58 -4.58 -7.29
N ILE A 248 -2.86 -5.40 -8.08
CA ILE A 248 -3.42 -6.25 -9.14
C ILE A 248 -4.63 -7.07 -8.68
N PRO A 249 -4.63 -7.72 -7.49
CA PRO A 249 -5.75 -8.56 -7.08
C PRO A 249 -7.10 -7.84 -7.08
N TYR A 250 -7.13 -6.54 -6.74
CA TYR A 250 -8.36 -5.76 -6.73
C TYR A 250 -8.84 -5.40 -8.13
N VAL A 251 -7.92 -5.06 -9.04
CA VAL A 251 -8.26 -4.80 -10.45
C VAL A 251 -8.79 -6.06 -11.10
N GLN A 252 -8.18 -7.22 -10.82
CA GLN A 252 -8.69 -8.52 -11.28
C GLN A 252 -10.08 -8.83 -10.71
N ALA A 253 -10.34 -8.51 -9.44
CA ALA A 253 -11.66 -8.67 -8.84
C ALA A 253 -12.72 -7.79 -9.54
N LEU A 254 -12.38 -6.54 -9.87
CA LEU A 254 -13.24 -5.66 -10.66
C LEU A 254 -13.54 -6.25 -12.05
N LEU A 255 -12.52 -6.76 -12.75
CA LEU A 255 -12.67 -7.35 -14.08
C LEU A 255 -13.40 -8.70 -14.09
N ARG A 256 -13.60 -9.35 -12.93
CA ARG A 256 -14.50 -10.51 -12.83
C ARG A 256 -15.97 -10.12 -12.87
N VAL A 257 -16.30 -8.86 -12.61
CA VAL A 257 -17.67 -8.36 -12.75
C VAL A 257 -17.95 -8.09 -14.24
N PRO A 258 -18.92 -8.79 -14.88
CA PRO A 258 -19.10 -8.73 -16.34
C PRO A 258 -19.36 -7.33 -16.91
N SER A 259 -20.16 -6.52 -16.21
CA SER A 259 -20.44 -5.12 -16.60
C SER A 259 -19.18 -4.26 -16.56
N VAL A 260 -18.37 -4.40 -15.51
CA VAL A 260 -17.12 -3.66 -15.34
C VAL A 260 -16.07 -4.06 -16.37
N ALA A 261 -15.95 -5.36 -16.68
CA ALA A 261 -15.11 -5.84 -17.78
C ALA A 261 -15.57 -5.31 -19.14
N ALA A 262 -16.88 -5.10 -19.30
CA ALA A 262 -17.48 -4.54 -20.50
C ALA A 262 -17.56 -3.00 -20.49
N ALA A 263 -17.11 -2.31 -19.44
CA ALA A 263 -17.20 -0.86 -19.35
C ALA A 263 -16.14 -0.16 -20.21
N HIS A 264 -16.32 1.14 -20.46
CA HIS A 264 -15.24 2.00 -20.96
C HIS A 264 -14.36 2.47 -19.80
N TRP A 265 -13.05 2.25 -19.90
CA TRP A 265 -12.08 2.58 -18.87
C TRP A 265 -11.27 3.81 -19.29
N TYR A 266 -11.21 4.79 -18.40
CA TYR A 266 -10.42 6.01 -18.56
C TYR A 266 -9.40 6.12 -17.45
N VAL A 267 -8.10 6.17 -17.77
CA VAL A 267 -7.03 6.41 -16.79
C VAL A 267 -6.49 7.83 -16.92
N ALA A 268 -6.51 8.56 -15.81
CA ALA A 268 -6.00 9.93 -15.75
C ALA A 268 -4.46 9.95 -15.69
N CYS A 269 -3.86 10.71 -16.60
CA CYS A 269 -2.42 10.89 -16.77
C CYS A 269 -2.04 12.33 -16.44
N ARG A 270 -0.92 12.55 -15.74
CA ARG A 270 -0.44 13.88 -15.35
C ARG A 270 0.20 14.63 -16.51
N SER A 271 0.77 13.90 -17.46
CA SER A 271 1.36 14.46 -18.67
C SER A 271 1.09 13.57 -19.88
N GLU A 272 1.32 14.12 -21.07
CA GLU A 272 1.24 13.38 -22.33
C GLU A 272 2.25 12.23 -22.39
N GLN A 273 3.41 12.35 -21.71
CA GLN A 273 4.42 11.28 -21.70
C GLN A 273 3.93 10.01 -20.98
N GLU A 274 3.04 10.16 -20.00
CA GLU A 274 2.51 9.03 -19.22
C GLU A 274 1.44 8.22 -19.97
N ARG A 275 0.82 8.79 -21.02
CA ARG A 275 -0.36 8.19 -21.67
C ARG A 275 -0.12 6.78 -22.17
N SER A 276 0.97 6.57 -22.91
CA SER A 276 1.29 5.26 -23.49
C SER A 276 1.51 4.21 -22.40
N MET A 277 2.23 4.58 -21.34
CA MET A 277 2.51 3.70 -20.20
C MET A 277 1.24 3.35 -19.43
N LYS A 278 0.39 4.34 -19.09
CA LYS A 278 -0.86 4.09 -18.35
C LYS A 278 -1.89 3.32 -19.17
N TYR A 279 -2.04 3.62 -20.47
CA TYR A 279 -2.87 2.85 -21.39
C TYR A 279 -2.38 1.39 -21.47
N GLY A 280 -1.08 1.20 -21.74
CA GLY A 280 -0.49 -0.14 -21.83
C GLY A 280 -0.70 -0.93 -20.55
N ARG A 281 -0.57 -0.28 -19.39
CA ARG A 281 -0.81 -0.92 -18.10
C ARG A 281 -2.25 -1.39 -17.92
N LEU A 282 -3.25 -0.60 -18.29
CA LEU A 282 -4.66 -1.05 -18.26
C LEU A 282 -4.88 -2.29 -19.13
N VAL A 283 -4.33 -2.29 -20.35
CA VAL A 283 -4.48 -3.42 -21.28
C VAL A 283 -3.79 -4.67 -20.75
N THR A 284 -2.58 -4.55 -20.22
CA THR A 284 -1.84 -5.66 -19.59
C THR A 284 -2.61 -6.26 -18.40
N LEU A 285 -3.36 -5.44 -17.67
CA LEU A 285 -4.21 -5.89 -16.56
C LEU A 285 -5.49 -6.60 -17.00
N GLY A 286 -5.81 -6.60 -18.30
CA GLY A 286 -6.94 -7.33 -18.88
C GLY A 286 -8.11 -6.45 -19.33
N VAL A 287 -7.96 -5.13 -19.35
CA VAL A 287 -8.97 -4.22 -19.94
C VAL A 287 -8.91 -4.34 -21.46
N ASP A 288 -10.07 -4.44 -22.12
CA ASP A 288 -10.15 -4.45 -23.59
C ASP A 288 -9.53 -3.16 -24.17
N ALA A 289 -8.55 -3.35 -25.06
CA ALA A 289 -7.82 -2.27 -25.74
C ALA A 289 -8.73 -1.29 -26.50
N GLN A 290 -9.89 -1.74 -26.99
CA GLN A 290 -10.87 -0.88 -27.67
C GLN A 290 -11.71 -0.03 -26.71
N ARG A 291 -11.71 -0.39 -25.42
CA ARG A 291 -12.50 0.25 -24.37
C ARG A 291 -11.63 0.99 -23.35
N ALA A 292 -10.31 0.88 -23.45
CA ALA A 292 -9.37 1.63 -22.65
C ALA A 292 -8.98 2.96 -23.31
N ALA A 293 -8.87 4.02 -22.51
CA ALA A 293 -8.35 5.31 -22.94
C ALA A 293 -7.50 5.95 -21.84
N ALA A 294 -6.40 6.59 -22.24
CA ALA A 294 -5.62 7.46 -21.37
C ALA A 294 -6.02 8.91 -21.64
N VAL A 295 -6.37 9.64 -20.57
CA VAL A 295 -6.87 11.02 -20.62
C VAL A 295 -6.04 11.90 -19.70
N LEU A 296 -5.92 13.20 -19.98
CA LEU A 296 -5.15 14.08 -19.12
C LEU A 296 -5.98 14.52 -17.91
N TRP A 297 -5.33 14.75 -16.77
CA TRP A 297 -5.98 15.39 -15.62
C TRP A 297 -6.61 16.75 -15.97
N SER A 298 -6.03 17.49 -16.93
CA SER A 298 -6.59 18.75 -17.41
C SER A 298 -7.97 18.60 -18.07
N ASP A 299 -8.25 17.43 -18.65
CA ASP A 299 -9.54 17.14 -19.29
C ASP A 299 -10.66 17.07 -18.24
N TYR A 300 -10.28 16.70 -17.01
CA TYR A 300 -11.15 16.73 -15.84
C TYR A 300 -11.16 18.07 -15.10
N LYS A 301 -10.31 19.06 -15.39
CA LYS A 301 -10.20 20.28 -14.55
C LYS A 301 -11.30 21.30 -14.84
N GLN A 302 -12.00 21.81 -13.82
CA GLN A 302 -12.99 22.87 -14.00
C GLN A 302 -12.35 24.12 -14.63
N ALA A 303 -13.02 24.71 -15.64
CA ALA A 303 -12.58 26.01 -16.16
C ALA A 303 -12.71 27.03 -15.02
N GLN A 304 -11.64 27.79 -14.78
CA GLN A 304 -11.63 28.88 -13.81
C GLN A 304 -12.60 29.99 -14.23
#